data_AF-A0A7X0L1G9-F1
#
_entry.id   AF-A0A7X0L1G9-F1
#
_cell.length_a   1.000
_cell.length_b   1.000
_cell.length_c   1.000
_cell.angle_alpha   90.00
_cell.angle_beta   90.00
_cell.angle_gamma   90.00
#
_symmetry.space_group_name_H-M   'P 1'
#
loop_
_entity.id
_entity.type
_entity.pdbx_description
1 polymer ?
#
loop_
_entity_poly.entity_id
_entity_poly.type
_entity_poly.pdbx_seq_one_letter_code
_entity_poly.pdbx_strand_id
1 'polypeptide(L)'
;MRFSLSDEEHALVASAAAEERLALGAFAAQAVLTAARGSVQPQYGLLREALKTVMHAAGQARRIGVNLNQAVAAVHSGEPPPELRWYMDAAARTVRHLDDLAEEIRRHLP
;
A
#
# COMPACT_ATOMS: atom_id res chain seq x y z
N MET A 1 -5.19 -17.43 31.75
CA MET A 1 -6.32 -17.26 30.81
C MET A 1 -6.40 -18.53 29.96
N ARG A 2 -7.59 -19.07 29.68
CA ARG A 2 -7.76 -20.30 28.89
C ARG A 2 -8.61 -19.97 27.66
N PHE A 3 -8.12 -20.32 26.48
CA PHE A 3 -8.89 -20.26 25.24
C PHE A 3 -9.55 -21.61 25.01
N SER A 4 -10.78 -21.60 24.53
CA SER A 4 -11.50 -22.79 24.06
C SER A 4 -11.64 -22.67 22.55
N LEU A 5 -11.30 -23.74 21.84
CA LEU A 5 -11.49 -23.87 20.41
C LEU A 5 -12.61 -24.88 20.17
N SER A 6 -13.40 -24.65 19.14
CA SER A 6 -14.20 -25.72 18.52
C SER A 6 -13.29 -26.79 17.92
N ASP A 7 -13.86 -27.96 17.60
CA ASP A 7 -13.09 -29.05 17.00
C ASP A 7 -12.49 -28.65 15.64
N GLU A 8 -13.21 -27.85 14.86
CA GLU A 8 -12.76 -27.33 13.55
C GLU A 8 -11.58 -26.37 13.71
N GLU A 9 -11.70 -25.40 14.63
CA GLU A 9 -10.60 -24.47 14.94
C GLU A 9 -9.38 -25.21 15.50
N HIS A 10 -9.59 -26.21 16.35
CA HIS A 10 -8.50 -27.02 16.88
C HIS A 10 -7.78 -27.79 15.77
N ALA A 11 -8.51 -28.42 14.85
CA ALA A 11 -7.94 -29.15 13.72
C ALA A 11 -7.12 -28.23 12.80
N LEU A 12 -7.65 -27.04 12.51
CA LEU A 12 -6.95 -26.02 11.70
C LEU A 12 -5.63 -25.61 12.34
N VAL A 13 -5.65 -25.24 13.63
CA VAL A 13 -4.45 -24.77 14.36
C VAL A 13 -3.46 -25.93 14.52
N ALA A 14 -3.93 -27.17 14.71
CA ALA A 14 -3.07 -28.35 14.80
C ALA A 14 -2.35 -28.65 13.47
N SER A 15 -3.04 -28.50 12.33
CA SER A 15 -2.42 -28.65 11.01
C SER A 15 -1.30 -27.63 10.81
N ALA A 16 -1.59 -26.35 11.06
CA ALA A 16 -0.60 -25.28 10.93
C ALA A 16 0.61 -25.48 11.87
N ALA A 17 0.36 -25.91 13.12
CA ALA A 17 1.43 -26.23 14.06
C ALA A 17 2.31 -27.39 13.57
N ALA A 18 1.70 -28.43 12.97
CA ALA A 18 2.43 -29.58 12.42
C ALA A 18 3.30 -29.17 11.21
N GLU A 19 2.80 -28.30 10.33
CA GLU A 19 3.56 -27.76 9.20
C GLU A 19 4.82 -27.01 9.67
N GLU A 20 4.72 -26.27 10.77
CA GLU A 20 5.85 -25.56 11.39
C GLU A 20 6.67 -26.44 12.36
N ARG A 21 6.33 -27.72 12.53
CA ARG A 21 6.96 -28.67 13.48
C ARG A 21 6.96 -28.17 14.93
N LEU A 22 5.90 -27.48 15.32
CA LEU A 22 5.70 -26.96 16.66
C LEU A 22 4.62 -27.77 17.40
N ALA A 23 4.74 -27.83 18.73
CA ALA A 23 3.61 -28.26 19.55
C ALA A 23 2.47 -27.24 19.45
N LEU A 24 1.21 -27.69 19.46
CA LEU A 24 0.03 -26.83 19.32
C LEU A 24 0.05 -25.62 20.26
N GLY A 25 0.37 -25.84 21.54
CA GLY A 25 0.43 -24.77 22.54
C GLY A 25 1.55 -23.76 22.28
N ALA A 26 2.70 -24.22 21.74
CA ALA A 26 3.81 -23.35 21.37
C ALA A 26 3.46 -22.50 20.16
N PHE A 27 2.88 -23.11 19.12
CA PHE A 27 2.39 -22.41 17.94
C PHE A 27 1.34 -21.34 18.31
N ALA A 28 0.33 -21.72 19.10
CA ALA A 28 -0.72 -20.79 19.54
C ALA A 28 -0.15 -19.63 20.37
N ALA A 29 0.74 -19.91 21.32
CA ALA A 29 1.40 -18.87 22.11
C ALA A 29 2.24 -17.93 21.25
N GLN A 30 2.99 -18.47 20.29
CA GLN A 30 3.81 -17.69 19.35
C GLN A 30 2.94 -16.81 18.46
N ALA A 31 1.85 -17.35 17.88
CA ALA A 31 0.92 -16.59 17.05
C ALA A 31 0.27 -15.44 17.84
N VAL A 32 -0.22 -15.70 19.05
CA VAL A 32 -0.84 -14.69 19.92
C VAL A 32 0.17 -13.63 20.36
N LEU A 33 1.40 -14.02 20.72
CA LEU A 33 2.45 -13.07 21.09
C LEU A 33 2.91 -12.22 19.92
N THR A 34 3.04 -12.79 18.72
CA THR A 34 3.38 -12.05 17.49
C THR A 34 2.29 -11.03 17.16
N ALA A 35 1.02 -11.44 17.23
CA ALA A 35 -0.12 -10.54 17.05
C ALA A 35 -0.14 -9.42 18.10
N ALA A 36 0.04 -9.76 19.38
CA ALA A 36 0.01 -8.80 20.49
C ALA A 36 1.21 -7.84 20.50
N ARG A 37 2.39 -8.28 20.03
CA ARG A 37 3.59 -7.44 19.91
C ARG A 37 3.51 -6.44 18.76
N GLY A 38 2.43 -6.46 17.96
CA GLY A 38 2.32 -5.63 16.76
C GLY A 38 3.48 -5.88 15.79
N SER A 39 4.11 -7.07 15.86
CA SER A 39 5.23 -7.41 14.99
C SER A 39 4.70 -7.40 13.57
N VAL A 40 5.11 -6.36 12.83
CA VAL A 40 4.72 -6.00 11.47
C VAL A 40 4.36 -7.26 10.71
N GLN A 41 3.05 -7.55 10.61
CA GLN A 41 2.64 -8.66 9.79
C GLN A 41 3.25 -8.40 8.39
N PRO A 42 3.88 -9.38 7.73
CA PRO A 42 4.68 -9.14 6.52
C PRO A 42 3.95 -8.30 5.45
N GLN A 43 2.62 -8.41 5.38
CA GLN A 43 1.77 -7.59 4.52
C GLN A 43 1.82 -6.09 4.82
N TYR A 44 2.02 -5.66 6.08
CA TYR A 44 2.18 -4.25 6.41
C TYR A 44 3.55 -3.71 5.97
N GLY A 45 4.58 -4.56 5.95
CA GLY A 45 5.87 -4.22 5.35
C GLY A 45 5.71 -3.95 3.85
N LEU A 46 5.04 -4.87 3.14
CA LEU A 46 4.72 -4.71 1.72
C LEU A 46 3.84 -3.46 1.45
N LEU A 47 2.81 -3.22 2.26
CA LEU A 47 1.96 -2.04 2.12
C LEU A 47 2.72 -0.72 2.38
N ARG A 48 3.64 -0.68 3.37
CA ARG A 48 4.45 0.52 3.62
C ARG A 48 5.40 0.82 2.46
N GLU A 49 6.03 -0.19 1.87
CA GLU A 49 6.87 -0.01 0.67
C GLU A 49 6.05 0.36 -0.57
N ALA A 50 4.86 -0.22 -0.73
CA ALA A 50 3.92 0.17 -1.78
C ALA A 50 3.50 1.64 -1.63
N LEU A 51 3.12 2.08 -0.42
CA LEU A 51 2.77 3.46 -0.13
C LEU A 51 3.92 4.42 -0.48
N LYS A 52 5.14 4.11 -0.05
CA LYS A 52 6.33 4.90 -0.37
C LYS A 52 6.55 5.02 -1.89
N THR A 53 6.36 3.93 -2.61
CA THR A 53 6.49 3.90 -4.08
C THR A 53 5.41 4.74 -4.76
N VAL A 54 4.15 4.64 -4.30
CA VAL A 54 3.03 5.45 -4.84
C VAL A 54 3.25 6.93 -4.57
N MET A 55 3.66 7.31 -3.36
CA MET A 55 3.97 8.70 -3.02
C MET A 55 5.12 9.26 -3.86
N HIS A 56 6.14 8.43 -4.13
CA HIS A 56 7.24 8.81 -5.02
C HIS A 56 6.74 9.06 -6.45
N ALA A 57 5.92 8.17 -6.99
CA ALA A 57 5.32 8.31 -8.31
C ALA A 57 4.42 9.55 -8.41
N ALA A 58 3.63 9.85 -7.38
CA ALA A 58 2.80 11.05 -7.31
C ALA A 58 3.66 12.33 -7.37
N GLY A 59 4.78 12.35 -6.65
CA GLY A 59 5.76 13.43 -6.69
C GLY A 59 6.38 13.61 -8.09
N GLN A 60 6.72 12.51 -8.77
CA GLN A 60 7.23 12.54 -10.15
C GLN A 60 6.19 13.09 -11.13
N ALA A 61 4.95 12.60 -11.08
CA ALA A 61 3.85 13.06 -11.94
C ALA A 61 3.58 14.56 -11.76
N ARG A 62 3.61 15.06 -10.51
CA ARG A 62 3.47 16.49 -10.21
C ARG A 62 4.60 17.31 -10.82
N ARG A 63 5.85 16.85 -10.71
CA ARG A 63 7.00 17.52 -11.34
C ARG A 63 6.91 17.56 -12.86
N ILE A 64 6.44 16.48 -13.48
CA ILE A 64 6.20 16.42 -14.93
C ILE A 64 5.18 17.49 -15.33
N GLY A 65 4.05 17.59 -14.61
CA GLY A 65 3.03 18.61 -14.87
C GLY A 65 3.57 20.04 -14.73
N VAL A 66 4.37 20.32 -13.70
CA VAL A 66 5.00 21.63 -13.50
C VAL A 66 5.96 21.97 -14.65
N ASN A 67 6.83 21.04 -15.04
CA ASN A 67 7.78 21.26 -16.13
C ASN A 67 7.06 21.49 -17.47
N LEU A 68 5.94 20.79 -17.70
CA LEU A 68 5.11 20.98 -18.88
C LEU A 68 4.51 22.39 -18.92
N ASN A 69 3.95 22.86 -17.81
CA ASN A 69 3.42 24.23 -17.71
C ASN A 69 4.50 25.29 -17.94
N GLN A 70 5.71 25.08 -17.43
CA GLN A 70 6.84 25.97 -17.66
C GLN A 70 7.27 25.99 -19.13
N ALA A 71 7.30 24.83 -19.80
CA ALA A 71 7.61 24.76 -21.22
C ALA A 71 6.57 25.51 -22.07
N VAL A 72 5.28 25.38 -21.76
CA VAL A 72 4.21 26.16 -22.42
C VAL A 72 4.43 27.66 -22.28
N ALA A 73 4.71 28.11 -21.05
CA ALA A 73 4.96 29.52 -20.79
C ALA A 73 6.20 30.05 -21.54
N ALA A 74 7.27 29.27 -21.61
CA ALA A 74 8.51 29.65 -22.26
C ALA A 74 8.38 29.79 -23.80
N VAL A 75 7.53 28.97 -24.42
CA VAL A 75 7.35 28.98 -25.89
C VAL A 75 6.50 30.17 -26.36
N HIS A 76 5.94 30.99 -25.46
CA HIS A 76 5.09 32.16 -25.77
C HIS A 76 3.95 31.88 -26.76
N SER A 77 3.63 30.60 -26.99
CA SER A 77 2.52 30.16 -27.82
C SER A 77 1.25 30.44 -27.03
N GLY A 78 0.47 31.44 -27.43
CA GLY A 78 -0.73 31.88 -26.72
C GLY A 78 -1.57 30.72 -26.17
N GLU A 79 -2.39 30.10 -27.00
CA GLU A 79 -3.21 28.98 -26.57
C GLU A 79 -2.49 27.64 -26.88
N PRO A 80 -2.22 26.77 -25.89
CA PRO A 80 -1.46 25.55 -26.14
C PRO A 80 -2.25 24.59 -27.04
N PRO A 81 -1.56 23.82 -27.91
CA PRO A 81 -2.20 22.85 -28.78
C PRO A 81 -3.12 21.89 -28.01
N PRO A 82 -4.26 21.48 -28.58
CA PRO A 82 -5.21 20.59 -27.91
C PRO A 82 -4.59 19.30 -27.37
N GLU A 83 -3.60 18.75 -28.07
CA GLU A 83 -2.86 17.54 -27.68
C GLU A 83 -2.10 17.77 -26.37
N LEU A 84 -1.54 18.97 -26.19
CA LEU A 84 -0.82 19.34 -24.98
C LEU A 84 -1.78 19.48 -23.79
N ARG A 85 -3.00 19.97 -24.03
CA ARG A 85 -4.06 20.00 -23.02
C ARG A 85 -4.42 18.58 -22.57
N TRP A 86 -4.51 17.63 -23.50
CA TRP A 86 -4.76 16.22 -23.14
C TRP A 86 -3.67 15.64 -22.25
N TYR A 87 -2.40 15.96 -22.51
CA TYR A 87 -1.29 15.54 -21.66
C TYR A 87 -1.34 16.18 -20.27
N MET A 88 -1.67 17.47 -20.16
CA MET A 88 -1.86 18.15 -18.88
C MET A 88 -3.00 17.52 -18.06
N ASP A 89 -4.14 17.27 -18.71
CA ASP A 89 -5.29 16.63 -18.06
C ASP A 89 -4.98 15.19 -17.63
N ALA A 90 -4.24 14.45 -18.45
CA ALA A 90 -3.78 13.10 -18.12
C ALA A 90 -2.83 13.10 -16.92
N ALA A 91 -1.89 14.05 -16.86
CA ALA A 91 -1.00 14.21 -15.71
C ALA A 91 -1.80 14.54 -14.44
N ALA A 92 -2.76 15.46 -14.52
CA ALA A 92 -3.61 15.84 -13.39
C ALA A 92 -4.49 14.66 -12.90
N ARG A 93 -5.07 13.88 -13.82
CA ARG A 93 -5.80 12.64 -13.48
C ARG A 93 -4.89 11.62 -12.81
N THR A 94 -3.67 11.46 -13.32
CA THR A 94 -2.69 10.51 -12.76
C THR A 94 -2.29 10.89 -11.35
N VAL A 95 -2.01 12.18 -11.07
CA VAL A 95 -1.71 12.65 -9.71
C VAL A 95 -2.87 12.34 -8.77
N ARG A 96 -4.12 12.67 -9.15
CA ARG A 96 -5.30 12.36 -8.33
C ARG A 96 -5.42 10.86 -8.04
N HIS A 97 -5.28 10.03 -9.06
CA HIS A 97 -5.38 8.59 -8.90
C HIS A 97 -4.30 8.02 -7.96
N LEU A 98 -3.07 8.56 -8.03
CA LEU A 98 -1.99 8.16 -7.14
C LEU A 98 -2.22 8.65 -5.70
N ASP A 99 -2.75 9.86 -5.51
CA ASP A 99 -3.11 10.39 -4.20
C ASP A 99 -4.26 9.55 -3.56
N ASP A 100 -5.29 9.19 -4.34
CA ASP A 100 -6.39 8.34 -3.91
C ASP A 100 -5.89 6.93 -3.50
N LEU A 101 -5.00 6.34 -4.31
CA LEU A 101 -4.38 5.05 -4.00
C LEU A 101 -3.50 5.11 -2.75
N ALA A 102 -2.75 6.20 -2.56
CA ALA A 102 -1.95 6.39 -1.35
C ALA A 102 -2.83 6.46 -0.10
N GLU A 103 -3.96 7.18 -0.17
CA GLU A 103 -4.93 7.25 0.92
C GLU A 103 -5.58 5.90 1.21
N GLU A 104 -5.91 5.12 0.18
CA GLU A 104 -6.45 3.77 0.34
C GLU A 104 -5.45 2.83 1.03
N ILE A 105 -4.19 2.85 0.61
CA ILE A 105 -3.14 2.05 1.26
C ILE A 105 -2.94 2.50 2.72
N ARG A 106 -2.95 3.82 2.97
CA ARG A 106 -2.82 4.38 4.33
C ARG A 106 -3.92 3.87 5.26
N ARG A 107 -5.17 3.74 4.78
CA ARG A 107 -6.30 3.23 5.58
C ARG A 107 -6.17 1.75 5.97
N HIS A 108 -5.39 0.98 5.20
CA HIS A 108 -5.14 -0.44 5.46
C HIS A 108 -3.88 -0.70 6.29
N LEU A 109 -3.13 0.36 6.64
CA LEU A 109 -2.01 0.27 7.57
C LEU A 109 -2.50 0.51 9.01
N PRO A 110 -1.90 -0.18 10.01
CA PRO A 110 -2.17 0.08 11.42
C PRO A 110 -1.51 1.38 11.90
#